data_AF-A0A955WN63-F1
#
_entry.id   AF-A0A955WN63-F1
#
_cell.length_a   1.000
_cell.length_b   1.000
_cell.length_c   1.000
_cell.angle_alpha   90.00
_cell.angle_beta   90.00
_cell.angle_gamma   90.00
#
_symmetry.space_group_name_H-M   'P 1'
#
loop_
_entity.id
_entity.type
_entity.pdbx_description
1 polymer ?
#
loop_
_entity_poly.entity_id
_entity_poly.type
_entity_poly.pdbx_seq_one_letter_code
_entity_poly.pdbx_strand_id
1 'polypeptide(L)'
;QFPAHILGTEVGADGGEDNQAKKPRFGYQVVGEFTKLPAVVERPVCVDCQVLRSIAPTVPKRVAAAPAAPALADALDAAVHLGRRVARYLAVAAREDSPEAVQLWPELVEALRAWAAAHGNPAQRVDLRRLAKTDDDAARFVAAFTPAGALIAGLQREPVYAPRYRGRPGDVVALASHLWATERQVTLARLLVRHHEEGGAEPDVAALTDRLEATGEWVVDAGEAWPHAVYLTGDLWPKYDRMRARIEANANDGHARFVAAALLSAIAPVPYEDIDRVSPRAGWVPLSLVEGWVNKAINRSYGGVRLYRGEGLLQIEQRAYETIKDGAKAYGSGYSVEVQWFVGWVNHDKVLFNPTKRGQEEADDARLRVATEWEQAFRAWIDADPERAAQVAQAYNRAFRGYVAPDFSTGEALQIARWDNKAVRLHAHQVAGVRRLIANRGGGLAFDVGVGKSYAACATVALARQQGWARRPIVCVPNSIVWQWRKNFARCLPD
;
A
#
# COMPACT_ATOMS: atom_id res chain seq x y z
N GLN A 1 32.33 2.17 -17.23
CA GLN A 1 32.45 1.43 -18.49
C GLN A 1 31.28 1.68 -19.46
N PHE A 2 30.56 2.81 -19.37
CA PHE A 2 29.53 3.18 -20.35
C PHE A 2 29.47 4.72 -20.55
N PRO A 3 30.52 5.34 -21.11
CA PRO A 3 30.61 6.80 -21.23
C PRO A 3 29.54 7.41 -22.17
N ALA A 4 28.91 6.60 -23.04
CA ALA A 4 27.85 7.02 -23.95
C ALA A 4 26.49 7.34 -23.28
N HIS A 5 26.36 7.10 -21.97
CA HIS A 5 25.11 7.34 -21.22
C HIS A 5 25.09 8.70 -20.51
N ILE A 6 26.15 9.50 -20.67
CA ILE A 6 26.25 10.84 -20.09
C ILE A 6 25.70 11.83 -21.12
N LEU A 7 24.60 12.50 -20.78
CA LEU A 7 23.99 13.53 -21.60
C LEU A 7 24.71 14.87 -21.38
N GLY A 8 25.92 14.99 -21.92
CA GLY A 8 26.78 16.17 -21.82
C GLY A 8 28.25 15.84 -21.61
N THR A 9 29.09 16.87 -21.46
CA THR A 9 30.53 16.74 -21.23
C THR A 9 30.83 16.90 -19.73
N GLU A 10 31.54 15.94 -19.14
CA GLU A 10 32.00 16.06 -17.76
C GLU A 10 33.02 17.20 -17.60
N VAL A 11 32.83 18.06 -16.60
CA VAL A 11 33.74 19.14 -16.24
C VAL A 11 34.30 18.84 -14.85
N GLY A 12 35.62 18.65 -14.77
CA GLY A 12 36.33 18.41 -13.50
C GLY A 12 36.75 16.97 -13.23
N ALA A 13 37.05 16.16 -14.26
CA ALA A 13 37.72 14.88 -14.07
C ALA A 13 39.15 15.09 -13.51
N ASP A 14 39.48 14.39 -12.41
CA ASP A 14 40.77 14.48 -11.73
C ASP A 14 41.92 14.08 -12.66
N GLY A 15 42.70 15.07 -13.12
CA GLY A 15 43.87 14.89 -13.98
C GLY A 15 45.16 14.48 -13.26
N GLY A 16 45.06 13.79 -12.12
CA GLY A 16 46.23 13.45 -11.29
C GLY A 16 46.80 14.64 -10.51
N GLU A 17 47.72 14.36 -9.59
CA GLU A 17 48.14 15.22 -8.47
C GLU A 17 48.80 16.57 -8.84
N ASP A 18 49.11 16.82 -10.13
CA ASP A 18 49.90 17.99 -10.56
C ASP A 18 49.08 19.17 -11.10
N ASN A 19 47.74 19.16 -11.01
CA ASN A 19 46.93 20.28 -11.53
C ASN A 19 45.79 20.71 -10.59
N GLN A 20 46.14 21.28 -9.43
CA GLN A 20 45.18 21.80 -8.43
C GLN A 20 44.56 23.17 -8.78
N ALA A 21 44.64 23.64 -10.02
CA ALA A 21 44.19 25.00 -10.38
C ALA A 21 42.69 25.13 -10.71
N LYS A 22 41.92 24.04 -10.79
CA LYS A 22 40.47 24.10 -11.09
C LYS A 22 39.67 23.05 -10.32
N LYS A 23 39.43 23.28 -9.02
CA LYS A 23 38.34 22.60 -8.32
C LYS A 23 37.01 23.27 -8.69
N PRO A 24 36.01 22.55 -9.23
CA PRO A 24 34.70 23.11 -9.51
C PRO A 24 34.01 23.55 -8.21
N ARG A 25 33.34 24.71 -8.26
CA ARG A 25 32.75 25.36 -7.08
C ARG A 25 31.60 24.55 -6.44
N PHE A 26 31.07 23.54 -7.15
CA PHE A 26 30.01 22.61 -6.71
C PHE A 26 30.21 21.18 -7.26
N GLY A 27 31.19 20.42 -6.78
CA GLY A 27 31.29 18.97 -7.06
C GLY A 27 31.37 18.57 -8.54
N TYR A 28 31.06 17.29 -8.83
CA TYR A 28 31.02 16.74 -10.19
C TYR A 28 29.92 17.42 -11.02
N GLN A 29 30.30 17.94 -12.19
CA GLN A 29 29.43 18.74 -13.04
C GLN A 29 29.45 18.20 -14.48
N VAL A 30 28.28 18.05 -15.08
CA VAL A 30 28.12 17.69 -16.50
C VAL A 30 27.48 18.89 -17.19
N VAL A 31 28.14 19.42 -18.22
CA VAL A 31 27.68 20.59 -18.98
C VAL A 31 27.33 20.13 -20.39
N GLY A 32 26.09 20.38 -20.81
CA GLY A 32 25.60 20.04 -22.14
C GLY A 32 24.15 20.49 -22.33
N GLU A 33 23.74 20.64 -23.58
CA GLU A 33 22.36 20.97 -23.95
C GLU A 33 21.55 19.67 -24.08
N PHE A 34 20.44 19.57 -23.34
CA PHE A 34 19.58 18.40 -23.37
C PHE A 34 18.77 18.39 -24.67
N THR A 35 19.12 17.50 -25.59
CA THR A 35 18.47 17.44 -26.91
C THR A 35 17.41 16.35 -27.02
N LYS A 36 17.56 15.22 -26.32
CA LYS A 36 16.53 14.17 -26.16
C LYS A 36 16.92 13.13 -25.11
N LEU A 37 15.93 12.39 -24.59
CA LEU A 37 16.18 11.15 -23.86
C LEU A 37 16.76 10.08 -24.81
N PRO A 38 17.62 9.16 -24.31
CA PRO A 38 17.98 7.96 -25.05
C PRO A 38 16.71 7.20 -25.44
N ALA A 39 16.71 6.57 -26.62
CA ALA A 39 15.59 5.75 -27.04
C ALA A 39 15.31 4.67 -25.98
N VAL A 40 14.05 4.54 -25.56
CA VAL A 40 13.63 3.48 -24.64
C VAL A 40 13.79 2.17 -25.39
N VAL A 41 14.81 1.41 -25.02
CA VAL A 41 14.93 0.01 -25.44
C VAL A 41 14.12 -0.80 -24.44
N GLU A 42 12.87 -1.08 -24.77
CA GLU A 42 12.05 -2.00 -23.99
C GLU A 42 12.75 -3.35 -23.92
N ARG A 43 13.07 -3.78 -22.70
CA ARG A 43 13.60 -5.11 -22.46
C ARG A 43 12.41 -6.05 -22.27
N PRO A 44 12.32 -7.15 -23.02
CA PRO A 44 11.33 -8.18 -22.73
C PRO A 44 11.50 -8.64 -21.27
N VAL A 45 10.37 -8.93 -20.61
CA VAL A 45 10.37 -9.47 -19.24
C VAL A 45 11.28 -10.70 -19.22
N CYS A 46 12.31 -10.66 -18.37
CA CYS A 46 13.32 -11.71 -18.33
C CYS A 46 12.70 -13.03 -17.87
N VAL A 47 12.43 -13.92 -18.83
CA VAL A 47 11.95 -15.29 -18.59
C VAL A 47 13.08 -16.24 -18.19
N ASP A 48 14.34 -15.81 -18.32
CA ASP A 48 15.55 -16.56 -17.99
C ASP A 48 16.14 -16.21 -16.61
N CYS A 49 15.44 -15.42 -15.78
CA CYS A 49 15.85 -15.15 -14.41
C CYS A 49 15.67 -16.40 -13.51
N GLN A 50 16.43 -17.47 -13.78
CA GLN A 50 16.93 -18.30 -12.70
C GLN A 50 17.85 -17.41 -11.87
N VAL A 51 17.57 -17.30 -10.56
CA VAL A 51 18.48 -16.69 -9.60
C VAL A 51 19.84 -17.39 -9.75
N LEU A 52 20.79 -16.74 -10.42
CA LEU A 52 22.13 -17.25 -10.59
C LEU A 52 22.71 -17.56 -9.21
N ARG A 53 23.04 -18.84 -8.99
CA ARG A 53 23.82 -19.28 -7.85
C ARG A 53 25.14 -18.49 -7.83
N SER A 54 25.42 -17.91 -6.66
CA SER A 54 26.71 -17.37 -6.22
C SER A 54 27.58 -16.71 -7.30
N ILE A 55 27.47 -15.39 -7.40
CA ILE A 55 28.61 -14.60 -7.87
C ILE A 55 29.72 -14.82 -6.83
N ALA A 56 30.77 -15.55 -7.20
CA ALA A 56 31.99 -15.61 -6.40
C ALA A 56 32.49 -14.17 -6.20
N PRO A 57 32.74 -13.71 -4.97
CA PRO A 57 33.11 -12.32 -4.73
C PRO A 57 34.44 -12.01 -5.41
N THR A 58 34.41 -11.13 -6.41
CA THR A 58 35.61 -10.43 -6.85
C THR A 58 36.05 -9.51 -5.72
N VAL A 59 37.22 -9.80 -5.16
CA VAL A 59 37.84 -9.02 -4.08
C VAL A 59 37.95 -7.55 -4.51
N PRO A 60 37.24 -6.60 -3.87
CA PRO A 60 37.44 -5.19 -4.14
C PRO A 60 38.83 -4.76 -3.67
N LYS A 61 39.51 -3.91 -4.45
CA LYS A 61 40.68 -3.16 -3.97
C LYS A 61 40.25 -2.33 -2.75
N ARG A 62 40.85 -2.67 -1.60
CA ARG A 62 40.86 -1.96 -0.30
C ARG A 62 39.90 -0.77 -0.22
N VAL A 63 38.62 -1.07 -0.02
CA VAL A 63 37.70 -0.15 0.66
C VAL A 63 38.19 -0.08 2.11
N ALA A 64 38.18 1.12 2.69
CA ALA A 64 38.51 1.36 4.10
C ALA A 64 37.90 0.27 4.98
N ALA A 65 38.69 -0.20 5.94
CA ALA A 65 38.39 -1.32 6.81
C ALA A 65 36.90 -1.39 7.17
N ALA A 66 36.34 -2.59 7.07
CA ALA A 66 35.05 -2.93 7.68
C ALA A 66 34.96 -2.29 9.07
N PRO A 67 33.78 -1.81 9.52
CA PRO A 67 33.66 -1.25 10.85
C PRO A 67 34.33 -2.20 11.83
N ALA A 68 35.24 -1.64 12.64
CA ALA A 68 35.98 -2.39 13.64
C ALA A 68 35.03 -3.34 14.34
N ALA A 69 35.49 -4.55 14.64
CA ALA A 69 34.76 -5.47 15.52
C ALA A 69 34.15 -4.64 16.65
N PRO A 70 32.84 -4.81 16.95
CA PRO A 70 32.17 -4.00 17.96
C PRO A 70 33.05 -3.91 19.18
N ALA A 71 33.20 -2.71 19.75
CA ALA A 71 34.05 -2.54 20.91
C ALA A 71 33.63 -3.58 21.96
N LEU A 72 34.57 -4.09 22.75
CA LEU A 72 34.26 -5.14 23.73
C LEU A 72 33.03 -4.79 24.60
N ALA A 73 32.84 -3.49 24.89
CA ALA A 73 31.66 -2.94 25.54
C ALA A 73 30.36 -3.19 24.76
N ASP A 74 30.32 -2.87 23.45
CA ASP A 74 29.15 -3.09 22.60
C ASP A 74 28.73 -4.56 22.55
N ALA A 75 29.70 -5.48 22.54
CA ALA A 75 29.43 -6.93 22.54
C ALA A 75 28.82 -7.41 23.88
N LEU A 76 29.27 -6.84 25.00
CA LEU A 76 28.74 -7.13 26.33
C LEU A 76 27.34 -6.51 26.51
N ASP A 77 27.11 -5.30 26.02
CA ASP A 77 25.79 -4.66 26.04
C ASP A 77 24.79 -5.45 25.19
N ALA A 78 25.18 -5.87 23.99
CA ALA A 78 24.35 -6.75 23.15
C ALA A 78 24.01 -8.07 23.86
N ALA A 79 24.96 -8.65 24.61
CA ALA A 79 24.71 -9.85 25.41
C ALA A 79 23.66 -9.60 26.51
N VAL A 80 23.73 -8.48 27.22
CA VAL A 80 22.72 -8.06 28.23
C VAL A 80 21.34 -7.92 27.56
N HIS A 81 21.26 -7.26 26.41
CA HIS A 81 19.99 -7.13 25.67
C HIS A 81 19.43 -8.48 25.22
N LEU A 82 20.27 -9.38 24.72
CA LEU A 82 19.87 -10.75 24.36
C LEU A 82 19.42 -11.54 25.59
N GLY A 83 20.04 -11.34 26.74
CA GLY A 83 19.63 -11.90 28.03
C GLY A 83 18.19 -11.57 28.42
N ARG A 84 17.78 -10.31 28.26
CA ARG A 84 16.38 -9.89 28.46
C ARG A 84 15.42 -10.60 27.51
N ARG A 85 15.82 -10.77 26.24
CA ARG A 85 15.01 -11.46 25.23
C ARG A 85 14.87 -12.94 25.54
N VAL A 86 15.94 -13.59 26.02
CA VAL A 86 15.90 -14.97 26.52
C VAL A 86 14.92 -15.07 27.70
N ALA A 87 15.01 -14.15 28.67
CA ALA A 87 14.11 -14.11 29.82
C ALA A 87 12.64 -14.03 29.39
N ARG A 88 12.34 -13.08 28.49
CA ARG A 88 10.99 -12.88 27.94
C ARG A 88 10.51 -14.12 27.18
N TYR A 89 11.32 -14.67 26.28
CA TYR A 89 10.97 -15.86 25.53
C TYR A 89 10.68 -17.04 26.46
N LEU A 90 11.54 -17.33 27.43
CA LEU A 90 11.35 -18.46 28.34
C LEU A 90 10.11 -18.27 29.22
N ALA A 91 9.84 -17.05 29.68
CA ALA A 91 8.63 -16.74 30.45
C ALA A 91 7.34 -16.93 29.63
N VAL A 92 7.38 -16.61 28.33
CA VAL A 92 6.26 -16.81 27.40
C VAL A 92 6.13 -18.28 27.00
N ALA A 93 7.26 -18.97 26.74
CA ALA A 93 7.29 -20.38 26.35
C ALA A 93 6.84 -21.32 27.49
N ALA A 94 7.01 -20.90 28.75
CA ALA A 94 6.47 -21.60 29.91
C ALA A 94 4.93 -21.50 30.02
N ARG A 95 4.29 -20.57 29.29
CA ARG A 95 2.83 -20.48 29.20
C ARG A 95 2.39 -21.37 28.05
N GLU A 96 1.90 -22.57 28.37
CA GLU A 96 1.25 -23.46 27.40
C GLU A 96 0.12 -22.67 26.70
N ASP A 97 0.24 -22.42 25.39
CA ASP A 97 -0.68 -21.66 24.51
C ASP A 97 -0.39 -20.17 24.22
N SER A 98 0.86 -19.70 24.25
CA SER A 98 1.17 -18.35 23.73
C SER A 98 1.67 -18.33 22.27
N PRO A 99 0.97 -17.68 21.31
CA PRO A 99 1.49 -17.46 19.96
C PRO A 99 2.74 -16.58 19.94
N GLU A 100 2.96 -15.81 21.01
CA GLU A 100 4.11 -14.92 21.14
C GLU A 100 5.42 -15.71 21.17
N ALA A 101 5.46 -16.93 21.73
CA ALA A 101 6.67 -17.76 21.75
C ALA A 101 7.17 -18.07 20.34
N VAL A 102 6.25 -18.40 19.43
CA VAL A 102 6.55 -18.66 18.00
C VAL A 102 7.05 -17.41 17.30
N GLN A 103 6.47 -16.25 17.58
CA GLN A 103 6.92 -14.98 16.98
C GLN A 103 8.31 -14.55 17.49
N LEU A 104 8.62 -14.82 18.76
CA LEU A 104 9.90 -14.44 19.37
C LEU A 104 11.06 -15.36 18.97
N TRP A 105 10.78 -16.64 18.72
CA TRP A 105 11.81 -17.67 18.56
C TRP A 105 12.78 -17.45 17.38
N PRO A 106 12.33 -17.22 16.13
CA PRO A 106 13.21 -17.22 14.96
C PRO A 106 14.32 -16.18 15.07
N GLU A 107 13.93 -14.96 15.45
CA GLU A 107 14.86 -13.83 15.55
C GLU A 107 15.72 -13.90 16.81
N LEU A 108 15.22 -14.49 17.91
CA LEU A 108 16.04 -14.72 19.11
C LEU A 108 17.14 -15.72 18.82
N VAL A 109 16.80 -16.86 18.23
CA VAL A 109 17.75 -17.93 17.92
C VAL A 109 18.77 -17.48 16.87
N GLU A 110 18.33 -16.74 15.84
CA GLU A 110 19.24 -16.13 14.87
C GLU A 110 20.25 -15.20 15.56
N ALA A 111 19.78 -14.30 16.44
CA ALA A 111 20.66 -13.35 17.12
C ALA A 111 21.64 -14.02 18.10
N LEU A 112 21.18 -15.01 18.88
CA LEU A 112 22.05 -15.78 19.78
C LEU A 112 23.14 -16.53 19.01
N ARG A 113 22.79 -17.17 17.88
CA ARG A 113 23.75 -17.87 17.02
C ARG A 113 24.72 -16.90 16.36
N ALA A 114 24.23 -15.76 15.85
CA ALA A 114 25.06 -14.73 15.25
C ALA A 114 26.07 -14.15 16.25
N TRP A 115 25.62 -13.87 17.48
CA TRP A 115 26.50 -13.39 18.55
C TRP A 115 27.60 -14.41 18.85
N ALA A 116 27.24 -15.68 19.05
CA ALA A 116 28.21 -16.75 19.34
C ALA A 116 29.19 -17.00 18.18
N ALA A 117 28.72 -16.91 16.93
CA ALA A 117 29.57 -17.04 15.76
C ALA A 117 30.60 -15.89 15.64
N ALA A 118 30.20 -14.66 16.01
CA ALA A 118 31.08 -13.50 15.95
C ALA A 118 32.06 -13.40 17.14
N HIS A 119 31.67 -13.90 18.32
CA HIS A 119 32.36 -13.62 19.58
C HIS A 119 32.85 -14.87 20.32
N GLY A 120 32.62 -16.07 19.77
CA GLY A 120 32.96 -17.35 20.38
C GLY A 120 31.93 -17.83 21.41
N ASN A 121 32.25 -18.94 22.11
CA ASN A 121 31.36 -19.59 23.07
C ASN A 121 31.06 -18.69 24.30
N PRO A 122 29.82 -18.21 24.48
CA PRO A 122 29.46 -17.34 25.59
C PRO A 122 29.71 -17.96 26.98
N ALA A 123 29.53 -19.28 27.12
CA ALA A 123 29.71 -19.99 28.39
C ALA A 123 31.18 -20.09 28.83
N GLN A 124 32.13 -19.92 27.91
CA GLN A 124 33.57 -20.02 28.18
C GLN A 124 34.25 -18.65 28.32
N ARG A 125 33.55 -17.57 27.98
CA ARG A 125 34.08 -16.21 28.02
C ARG A 125 34.19 -15.66 29.45
N VAL A 126 35.41 -15.30 29.85
CA VAL A 126 35.73 -14.86 31.23
C VAL A 126 35.04 -13.53 31.57
N ASP A 127 35.01 -12.61 30.62
CA ASP A 127 34.38 -11.30 30.75
C ASP A 127 32.86 -11.40 30.91
N LEU A 128 32.18 -12.22 30.10
CA LEU A 128 30.74 -12.49 30.27
C LEU A 128 30.44 -13.18 31.60
N ARG A 129 31.25 -14.16 32.01
CA ARG A 129 31.07 -14.82 33.31
C ARG A 129 31.31 -13.88 34.48
N ARG A 130 32.16 -12.86 34.32
CA ARG A 130 32.35 -11.83 35.33
C ARG A 130 31.13 -10.91 35.38
N LEU A 131 30.62 -10.46 34.23
CA LEU A 131 29.43 -9.61 34.14
C LEU A 131 28.17 -10.33 34.67
N ALA A 132 28.00 -11.61 34.37
CA ALA A 132 26.91 -12.46 34.84
C ALA A 132 26.86 -12.63 36.38
N LYS A 133 27.92 -12.26 37.11
CA LYS A 133 27.87 -12.23 38.59
C LYS A 133 27.16 -11.00 39.15
N THR A 134 27.06 -9.94 38.36
CA THR A 134 26.55 -8.63 38.78
C THR A 134 25.34 -8.18 37.99
N ASP A 135 25.08 -8.76 36.82
CA ASP A 135 23.95 -8.45 35.95
C ASP A 135 23.15 -9.72 35.62
N ASP A 136 21.88 -9.74 36.04
CA ASP A 136 20.97 -10.87 35.85
C ASP A 136 20.71 -11.18 34.38
N ASP A 137 20.65 -10.16 33.51
CA ASP A 137 20.38 -10.36 32.10
C ASP A 137 21.61 -10.98 31.41
N ALA A 138 22.83 -10.54 31.76
CA ALA A 138 24.05 -11.21 31.34
C ALA A 138 24.10 -12.67 31.84
N ALA A 139 23.64 -12.94 33.06
CA ALA A 139 23.53 -14.31 33.57
C ALA A 139 22.57 -15.16 32.75
N ARG A 140 21.39 -14.62 32.41
CA ARG A 140 20.39 -15.28 31.56
C ARG A 140 20.91 -15.52 30.14
N PHE A 141 21.69 -14.59 29.59
CA PHE A 141 22.35 -14.75 28.30
C PHE A 141 23.35 -15.91 28.32
N VAL A 142 24.25 -15.96 29.31
CA VAL A 142 25.22 -17.06 29.45
C VAL A 142 24.50 -18.40 29.63
N ALA A 143 23.43 -18.43 30.43
CA ALA A 143 22.62 -19.62 30.67
C ALA A 143 21.84 -20.12 29.43
N ALA A 144 21.71 -19.30 28.38
CA ALA A 144 21.11 -19.72 27.11
C ALA A 144 22.00 -20.71 26.34
N PHE A 145 23.26 -20.87 26.74
CA PHE A 145 24.25 -21.74 26.11
C PHE A 145 24.71 -22.85 27.07
N THR A 146 24.90 -24.04 26.52
CA THR A 146 25.56 -25.18 27.17
C THR A 146 27.06 -24.93 27.29
N PRO A 147 27.79 -25.67 28.16
CA PRO A 147 29.26 -25.57 28.24
C PRO A 147 29.98 -25.82 26.89
N ALA A 148 29.37 -26.63 26.02
CA ALA A 148 29.84 -26.92 24.67
C ALA A 148 29.55 -25.80 23.65
N GLY A 149 28.83 -24.74 24.02
CA GLY A 149 28.50 -23.60 23.17
C GLY A 149 27.24 -23.77 22.32
N ALA A 150 26.55 -24.91 22.41
CA ALA A 150 25.23 -25.10 21.81
C ALA A 150 24.14 -24.40 22.64
N LEU A 151 23.04 -23.98 22.03
CA LEU A 151 21.87 -23.45 22.74
C LEU A 151 21.25 -24.51 23.67
N ILE A 152 20.61 -24.10 24.76
CA ILE A 152 19.86 -25.00 25.65
C ILE A 152 18.65 -25.63 24.96
N ALA A 153 18.17 -26.77 25.46
CA ALA A 153 17.08 -27.55 24.86
C ALA A 153 15.82 -26.71 24.54
N GLY A 154 15.43 -25.79 25.44
CA GLY A 154 14.28 -24.91 25.25
C GLY A 154 14.39 -23.88 24.12
N LEU A 155 15.60 -23.68 23.56
CA LEU A 155 15.88 -22.78 22.45
C LEU A 155 16.28 -23.53 21.17
N GLN A 156 16.51 -24.84 21.23
CA GLN A 156 16.97 -25.61 20.06
C GLN A 156 15.87 -25.90 19.05
N ARG A 157 14.63 -26.08 19.52
CA ARG A 157 13.48 -26.42 18.70
C ARG A 157 12.52 -25.25 18.61
N GLU A 158 11.98 -25.03 17.43
CA GLU A 158 10.91 -24.08 17.21
C GLU A 158 9.68 -24.50 18.03
N PRO A 159 9.10 -23.60 18.84
CA PRO A 159 7.88 -23.91 19.55
C PRO A 159 6.74 -24.15 18.56
N VAL A 160 5.94 -25.19 18.80
CA VAL A 160 4.76 -25.47 18.00
C VAL A 160 3.56 -24.84 18.70
N TYR A 161 2.96 -23.82 18.08
CA TYR A 161 1.70 -23.25 18.54
C TYR A 161 0.58 -23.67 17.59
N ALA A 162 -0.37 -24.44 18.11
CA ALA A 162 -1.64 -24.68 17.46
C ALA A 162 -2.71 -23.94 18.29
N PRO A 163 -3.29 -22.83 17.78
CA PRO A 163 -4.37 -22.16 18.48
C PRO A 163 -5.52 -23.16 18.65
N ARG A 164 -5.79 -23.56 19.90
CA ARG A 164 -6.93 -24.43 20.20
C ARG A 164 -8.15 -23.56 20.39
N TYR A 165 -9.23 -23.93 19.70
CA TYR A 165 -10.53 -23.36 19.97
C TYR A 165 -10.98 -23.84 21.37
N ARG A 166 -11.29 -22.89 22.26
CA ARG A 166 -11.75 -23.17 23.63
C ARG A 166 -13.26 -22.93 23.81
N GLY A 167 -13.97 -22.59 22.73
CA GLY A 167 -15.40 -22.33 22.77
C GLY A 167 -16.22 -23.63 22.79
N ARG A 168 -17.54 -23.50 22.84
CA ARG A 168 -18.43 -24.67 22.86
C ARG A 168 -18.43 -25.35 21.48
N PRO A 169 -18.38 -26.69 21.43
CA PRO A 169 -18.69 -27.45 20.23
C PRO A 169 -20.03 -26.99 19.64
N GLY A 170 -20.05 -26.64 18.35
CA GLY A 170 -21.26 -26.17 17.66
C GLY A 170 -21.52 -24.66 17.69
N ASP A 171 -20.74 -23.87 18.43
CA ASP A 171 -20.86 -22.41 18.39
C ASP A 171 -20.15 -21.83 17.16
N VAL A 172 -20.92 -21.71 16.07
CA VAL A 172 -20.44 -21.23 14.76
C VAL A 172 -19.83 -19.83 14.85
N VAL A 173 -20.44 -18.94 15.64
CA VAL A 173 -20.04 -17.53 15.73
C VAL A 173 -18.73 -17.40 16.48
N ALA A 174 -18.59 -18.12 17.60
CA ALA A 174 -17.34 -18.16 18.35
C ALA A 174 -16.21 -18.79 17.53
N LEU A 175 -16.50 -19.84 16.75
CA LEU A 175 -15.51 -20.46 15.86
C LEU A 175 -15.10 -19.53 14.71
N ALA A 176 -16.05 -18.86 14.06
CA ALA A 176 -15.77 -17.86 13.03
C ALA A 176 -14.93 -16.70 13.60
N SER A 177 -15.26 -16.21 14.79
CA SER A 177 -14.49 -15.18 15.49
C SER A 177 -13.05 -15.63 15.78
N HIS A 178 -12.89 -16.89 16.20
CA HIS A 178 -11.58 -17.48 16.44
C HIS A 178 -10.74 -17.55 15.16
N LEU A 179 -11.32 -18.07 14.07
CA LEU A 179 -10.65 -18.14 12.76
C LEU A 179 -10.31 -16.75 12.22
N TRP A 180 -11.21 -15.78 12.37
CA TRP A 180 -10.92 -14.40 11.97
C TRP A 180 -9.78 -13.80 12.80
N ALA A 181 -9.71 -14.08 14.09
CA ALA A 181 -8.64 -13.57 14.95
C ALA A 181 -7.26 -14.19 14.62
N THR A 182 -7.22 -15.46 14.23
CA THR A 182 -5.97 -16.19 13.99
C THR A 182 -5.52 -16.14 12.53
N GLU A 183 -6.45 -16.30 11.58
CA GLU A 183 -6.18 -16.41 10.14
C GLU A 183 -6.51 -15.11 9.37
N ARG A 184 -7.32 -14.21 9.95
CA ARG A 184 -7.82 -12.97 9.30
C ARG A 184 -8.59 -13.23 8.00
N GLN A 185 -9.09 -14.44 7.84
CA GLN A 185 -9.93 -14.90 6.74
C GLN A 185 -10.84 -16.02 7.26
N VAL A 186 -12.10 -16.03 6.85
CA VAL A 186 -13.05 -17.09 7.19
C VAL A 186 -13.80 -17.49 5.93
N THR A 187 -13.33 -18.52 5.23
CA THR A 187 -14.11 -19.12 4.14
C THR A 187 -15.16 -20.06 4.73
N LEU A 188 -16.36 -20.12 4.16
CA LEU A 188 -17.43 -20.99 4.67
C LEU A 188 -17.02 -22.48 4.62
N ALA A 189 -16.29 -22.87 3.56
CA ALA A 189 -15.77 -24.23 3.44
C ALA A 189 -14.80 -24.57 4.57
N ARG A 190 -13.88 -23.66 4.91
CA ARG A 190 -12.95 -23.86 6.03
C ARG A 190 -13.69 -23.88 7.37
N LEU A 191 -14.67 -23.00 7.55
CA LEU A 191 -15.47 -22.94 8.76
C LEU A 191 -16.27 -24.24 8.96
N LEU A 192 -16.85 -24.82 7.90
CA LEU A 192 -17.59 -26.08 7.98
C LEU A 192 -16.69 -27.26 8.39
N VAL A 193 -15.52 -27.39 7.76
CA VAL A 193 -14.55 -28.43 8.12
C VAL A 193 -14.15 -28.28 9.59
N ARG A 194 -13.79 -27.06 10.02
CA ARG A 194 -13.42 -26.79 11.42
C ARG A 194 -14.58 -27.06 12.38
N HIS A 195 -15.80 -26.73 11.98
CA HIS A 195 -16.98 -26.95 12.80
C HIS A 195 -17.18 -28.43 13.09
N HIS A 196 -17.04 -29.30 12.09
CA HIS A 196 -17.12 -30.76 12.28
C HIS A 196 -15.94 -31.31 13.09
N GLU A 197 -14.72 -30.82 12.86
CA GLU A 197 -13.54 -31.20 13.66
C GLU A 197 -13.73 -30.90 15.15
N GLU A 198 -14.41 -29.79 15.48
CA GLU A 198 -14.72 -29.39 16.85
C GLU A 198 -16.02 -30.02 17.38
N GLY A 199 -16.63 -30.97 16.65
CA GLY A 199 -17.83 -31.73 17.07
C GLY A 199 -19.17 -31.03 16.82
N GLY A 200 -19.21 -30.00 15.98
CA GLY A 200 -20.41 -29.30 15.56
C GLY A 200 -21.28 -30.11 14.57
N ALA A 201 -22.59 -29.83 14.55
CA ALA A 201 -23.59 -30.62 13.82
C ALA A 201 -24.22 -29.90 12.60
N GLU A 202 -23.69 -28.73 12.21
CA GLU A 202 -24.27 -27.97 11.08
C GLU A 202 -23.96 -28.72 9.78
N PRO A 203 -24.96 -28.99 8.92
CA PRO A 203 -24.81 -29.94 7.81
C PRO A 203 -24.02 -29.37 6.63
N ASP A 204 -24.12 -28.08 6.36
CA ASP A 204 -23.58 -27.44 5.16
C ASP A 204 -23.27 -25.95 5.38
N VAL A 205 -22.75 -25.31 4.33
CA VAL A 205 -22.41 -23.88 4.34
C VAL A 205 -23.64 -22.96 4.40
N ALA A 206 -24.82 -23.43 3.98
CA ALA A 206 -26.05 -22.63 4.03
C ALA A 206 -26.52 -22.50 5.48
N ALA A 207 -26.52 -23.60 6.23
CA ALA A 207 -26.84 -23.58 7.65
C ALA A 207 -25.84 -22.71 8.44
N LEU A 208 -24.54 -22.77 8.15
CA LEU A 208 -23.55 -21.86 8.75
C LEU A 208 -23.83 -20.39 8.41
N THR A 209 -24.22 -20.11 7.17
CA THR A 209 -24.56 -18.76 6.72
C THR A 209 -25.74 -18.22 7.52
N ASP A 210 -26.82 -18.99 7.65
CA ASP A 210 -28.00 -18.60 8.42
C ASP A 210 -27.63 -18.31 9.90
N ARG A 211 -26.80 -19.15 10.51
CA ARG A 211 -26.34 -18.96 11.91
C ARG A 211 -25.52 -17.70 12.10
N LEU A 212 -24.64 -17.38 11.15
CA LEU A 212 -23.81 -16.18 11.19
C LEU A 212 -24.67 -14.93 10.96
N GLU A 213 -25.45 -14.91 9.89
CA GLU A 213 -26.25 -13.76 9.46
C GLU A 213 -27.39 -13.44 10.45
N ALA A 214 -27.93 -14.43 11.16
CA ALA A 214 -28.93 -14.24 12.22
C ALA A 214 -28.44 -13.35 13.37
N THR A 215 -27.13 -13.25 13.60
CA THR A 215 -26.57 -12.36 14.63
C THR A 215 -26.59 -10.88 14.23
N GLY A 216 -26.56 -10.59 12.94
CA GLY A 216 -26.28 -9.25 12.41
C GLY A 216 -24.82 -8.78 12.57
N GLU A 217 -23.96 -9.55 13.25
CA GLU A 217 -22.55 -9.20 13.49
C GLU A 217 -21.61 -9.70 12.38
N TRP A 218 -22.12 -10.58 11.52
CA TRP A 218 -21.38 -11.22 10.43
C TRP A 218 -22.11 -11.05 9.11
N VAL A 219 -21.36 -10.88 8.03
CA VAL A 219 -21.85 -10.80 6.67
C VAL A 219 -21.22 -11.92 5.86
N VAL A 220 -22.03 -12.69 5.15
CA VAL A 220 -21.53 -13.69 4.21
C VAL A 220 -21.63 -13.15 2.79
N ASP A 221 -20.48 -13.09 2.12
CA ASP A 221 -20.36 -12.58 0.76
C ASP A 221 -19.26 -13.32 0.00
N ALA A 222 -19.53 -13.67 -1.25
CA ALA A 222 -18.60 -14.39 -2.12
C ALA A 222 -17.97 -15.67 -1.50
N GLY A 223 -18.71 -16.39 -0.65
CA GLY A 223 -18.25 -17.63 0.01
C GLY A 223 -17.37 -17.41 1.24
N GLU A 224 -17.24 -16.17 1.70
CA GLU A 224 -16.49 -15.77 2.89
C GLU A 224 -17.39 -15.09 3.90
N ALA A 225 -17.09 -15.31 5.18
CA ALA A 225 -17.73 -14.66 6.31
C ALA A 225 -16.83 -13.52 6.82
N TRP A 226 -17.43 -12.35 6.98
CA TRP A 226 -16.76 -11.12 7.40
C TRP A 226 -17.43 -10.56 8.65
N PRO A 227 -16.67 -10.10 9.65
CA PRO A 227 -17.25 -9.27 10.70
C PRO A 227 -17.88 -8.02 10.07
N HIS A 228 -19.10 -7.69 10.47
CA HIS A 228 -19.90 -6.62 9.87
C HIS A 228 -19.15 -5.29 9.81
N ALA A 229 -18.50 -4.90 10.91
CA ALA A 229 -17.71 -3.66 10.98
C ALA A 229 -16.54 -3.63 9.98
N VAL A 230 -15.93 -4.78 9.68
CA VAL A 230 -14.85 -4.87 8.67
C VAL A 230 -15.43 -4.83 7.27
N TYR A 231 -16.57 -5.49 7.05
CA TYR A 231 -17.24 -5.53 5.75
C TYR A 231 -17.67 -4.13 5.27
N LEU A 232 -17.94 -3.20 6.19
CA LEU A 232 -18.25 -1.79 5.90
C LEU A 232 -17.01 -0.91 5.60
N THR A 233 -15.84 -1.49 5.33
CA THR A 233 -14.60 -0.77 4.98
C THR A 233 -14.03 -1.22 3.64
N GLY A 234 -13.12 -0.44 3.06
CA GLY A 234 -12.56 -0.65 1.73
C GLY A 234 -13.46 -0.10 0.62
N ASP A 235 -13.41 -0.72 -0.55
CA ASP A 235 -14.31 -0.42 -1.67
C ASP A 235 -15.69 -1.05 -1.45
N LEU A 236 -16.71 -0.21 -1.32
CA LEU A 236 -18.05 -0.55 -0.87
C LEU A 236 -19.03 -0.74 -2.03
N TRP A 237 -18.79 -0.13 -3.19
CA TRP A 237 -19.72 -0.22 -4.31
C TRP A 237 -19.91 -1.66 -4.81
N PRO A 238 -18.84 -2.45 -5.03
CA PRO A 238 -19.00 -3.85 -5.42
C PRO A 238 -19.74 -4.68 -4.36
N LYS A 239 -19.54 -4.37 -3.08
CA LYS A 239 -20.23 -5.04 -1.96
C LYS A 239 -21.72 -4.72 -1.98
N TYR A 240 -22.06 -3.45 -2.17
CA TYR A 240 -23.44 -2.98 -2.26
C TYR A 240 -24.17 -3.62 -3.45
N ASP A 241 -23.52 -3.69 -4.62
CA ASP A 241 -24.09 -4.30 -5.82
C ASP A 241 -24.39 -5.80 -5.62
N ARG A 242 -23.52 -6.53 -4.91
CA ARG A 242 -23.78 -7.93 -4.56
C ARG A 242 -24.93 -8.08 -3.56
N MET A 243 -25.02 -7.22 -2.55
CA MET A 243 -26.16 -7.24 -1.63
C MET A 243 -27.47 -6.89 -2.34
N ARG A 244 -27.43 -5.95 -3.30
CA ARG A 244 -28.56 -5.66 -4.19
C ARG A 244 -28.97 -6.86 -5.02
N ALA A 245 -28.02 -7.55 -5.65
CA ALA A 245 -28.30 -8.75 -6.42
C ALA A 245 -28.93 -9.86 -5.55
N ARG A 246 -28.51 -10.00 -4.28
CA ARG A 246 -29.17 -10.89 -3.31
C ARG A 246 -30.62 -10.50 -3.05
N ILE A 247 -30.90 -9.21 -2.84
CA ILE A 247 -32.26 -8.70 -2.62
C ILE A 247 -33.14 -8.91 -3.85
N GLU A 248 -32.59 -8.72 -5.05
CA GLU A 248 -33.29 -8.96 -6.32
C GLU A 248 -33.60 -10.45 -6.52
N ALA A 249 -32.67 -11.35 -6.15
CA ALA A 249 -32.86 -12.79 -6.23
C ALA A 249 -33.81 -13.34 -5.15
N ASN A 250 -33.79 -12.75 -3.96
CA ASN A 250 -34.66 -13.10 -2.84
C ASN A 250 -35.17 -11.83 -2.15
N ALA A 251 -36.37 -11.42 -2.55
CA ALA A 251 -37.03 -10.25 -1.99
C ALA A 251 -37.38 -10.40 -0.50
N ASN A 252 -37.13 -11.52 0.18
CA ASN A 252 -37.29 -11.67 1.63
C ASN A 252 -35.97 -11.72 2.39
N ASP A 253 -34.82 -11.54 1.72
CA ASP A 253 -33.51 -11.49 2.36
C ASP A 253 -33.39 -10.22 3.23
N GLY A 254 -33.74 -10.36 4.52
CA GLY A 254 -33.68 -9.27 5.50
C GLY A 254 -32.25 -8.86 5.84
N HIS A 255 -31.33 -9.83 5.87
CA HIS A 255 -29.92 -9.58 6.16
C HIS A 255 -29.25 -8.77 5.05
N ALA A 256 -29.43 -9.15 3.78
CA ALA A 256 -28.88 -8.40 2.66
C ALA A 256 -29.39 -6.96 2.61
N ARG A 257 -30.66 -6.70 2.96
CA ARG A 257 -31.20 -5.33 3.07
C ARG A 257 -30.55 -4.54 4.19
N PHE A 258 -30.40 -5.16 5.36
CA PHE A 258 -29.73 -4.54 6.51
C PHE A 258 -28.30 -4.13 6.13
N VAL A 259 -27.54 -5.03 5.53
CA VAL A 259 -26.16 -4.76 5.08
C VAL A 259 -26.13 -3.73 3.96
N ALA A 260 -27.03 -3.80 2.97
CA ALA A 260 -27.10 -2.82 1.88
C ALA A 260 -27.40 -1.40 2.40
N ALA A 261 -28.29 -1.26 3.38
CA ALA A 261 -28.58 0.01 4.02
C ALA A 261 -27.37 0.54 4.80
N ALA A 262 -26.65 -0.32 5.53
CA ALA A 262 -25.43 0.04 6.24
C ALA A 262 -24.30 0.47 5.28
N LEU A 263 -24.14 -0.23 4.16
CA LEU A 263 -23.20 0.15 3.10
C LEU A 263 -23.56 1.50 2.51
N LEU A 264 -24.82 1.75 2.12
CA LEU A 264 -25.23 3.07 1.61
C LEU A 264 -25.01 4.18 2.64
N SER A 265 -25.31 3.92 3.91
CA SER A 265 -25.04 4.88 4.98
C SER A 265 -23.55 5.20 5.10
N ALA A 266 -22.68 4.19 4.99
CA ALA A 266 -21.23 4.37 5.01
C ALA A 266 -20.68 5.06 3.74
N ILE A 267 -21.25 4.76 2.57
CA ILE A 267 -20.91 5.41 1.30
C ILE A 267 -21.29 6.90 1.34
N ALA A 268 -22.41 7.23 1.98
CA ALA A 268 -23.03 8.56 2.03
C ALA A 268 -23.09 9.24 0.64
N PRO A 269 -23.88 8.68 -0.32
CA PRO A 269 -24.03 9.29 -1.63
C PRO A 269 -24.55 10.73 -1.52
N VAL A 270 -23.99 11.63 -2.33
CA VAL A 270 -24.46 13.00 -2.41
C VAL A 270 -25.48 13.17 -3.53
N PRO A 271 -26.52 13.98 -3.34
CA PRO A 271 -27.45 14.30 -4.40
C PRO A 271 -26.81 15.25 -5.42
N TYR A 272 -27.48 15.47 -6.55
CA TYR A 272 -26.93 16.25 -7.67
C TYR A 272 -26.61 17.71 -7.28
N GLU A 273 -27.49 18.32 -6.48
CA GLU A 273 -27.37 19.70 -6.03
C GLU A 273 -26.08 20.00 -5.24
N ASP A 274 -25.50 18.98 -4.60
CA ASP A 274 -24.27 19.09 -3.81
C ASP A 274 -23.00 18.81 -4.65
N ILE A 275 -23.13 18.57 -5.95
CA ILE A 275 -22.00 18.29 -6.84
C ILE A 275 -21.51 19.59 -7.48
N ASP A 276 -20.32 20.01 -7.06
CA ASP A 276 -19.65 21.16 -7.63
C ASP A 276 -19.11 20.88 -9.05
N ARG A 277 -19.33 21.84 -9.95
CA ARG A 277 -18.74 21.92 -11.31
C ARG A 277 -18.86 20.63 -12.16
N VAL A 278 -20.08 20.32 -12.58
CA VAL A 278 -20.34 19.32 -13.63
C VAL A 278 -19.83 19.84 -14.98
N SER A 279 -18.80 19.19 -15.53
CA SER A 279 -18.16 19.60 -16.79
C SER A 279 -18.10 18.42 -17.76
N PRO A 280 -18.37 18.62 -19.06
CA PRO A 280 -18.29 17.56 -20.07
C PRO A 280 -16.84 17.09 -20.30
N ARG A 281 -15.84 17.83 -19.79
CA ARG A 281 -14.42 17.44 -19.81
C ARG A 281 -14.07 16.44 -18.71
N ALA A 282 -14.88 16.36 -17.67
CA ALA A 282 -14.57 15.51 -16.54
C ALA A 282 -14.75 14.04 -16.93
N GLY A 283 -13.69 13.24 -16.80
CA GLY A 283 -13.67 11.85 -17.28
C GLY A 283 -14.71 10.93 -16.62
N TRP A 284 -15.21 11.30 -15.44
CA TRP A 284 -16.24 10.57 -14.71
C TRP A 284 -17.66 10.85 -15.21
N VAL A 285 -17.87 11.92 -15.98
CA VAL A 285 -19.21 12.22 -16.55
C VAL A 285 -19.51 11.18 -17.63
N PRO A 286 -20.71 10.54 -17.59
CA PRO A 286 -21.09 9.53 -18.56
C PRO A 286 -20.94 10.02 -20.00
N LEU A 287 -20.25 9.21 -20.81
CA LEU A 287 -19.99 9.55 -22.21
C LEU A 287 -21.29 9.71 -23.01
N SER A 288 -22.33 8.95 -22.67
CA SER A 288 -23.67 9.06 -23.27
C SER A 288 -24.28 10.46 -23.08
N LEU A 289 -24.07 11.09 -21.93
CA LEU A 289 -24.55 12.46 -21.67
C LEU A 289 -23.74 13.48 -22.46
N VAL A 290 -22.42 13.30 -22.55
CA VAL A 290 -21.55 14.15 -23.37
C VAL A 290 -21.94 14.04 -24.85
N GLU A 291 -22.08 12.83 -25.38
CA GLU A 291 -22.53 12.57 -26.75
C GLU A 291 -23.91 13.18 -27.02
N GLY A 292 -24.88 12.95 -26.12
CA GLY A 292 -26.22 13.49 -26.24
C GLY A 292 -26.25 15.03 -26.26
N TRP A 293 -25.44 15.66 -25.43
CA TRP A 293 -25.31 17.12 -25.43
C TRP A 293 -24.61 17.63 -26.68
N VAL A 294 -23.48 17.05 -27.11
CA VAL A 294 -22.78 17.45 -28.33
C VAL A 294 -23.74 17.39 -29.53
N ASN A 295 -24.50 16.31 -29.66
CA ASN A 295 -25.47 16.15 -30.76
C ASN A 295 -26.60 17.19 -30.70
N LYS A 296 -27.10 17.52 -29.52
CA LYS A 296 -28.22 18.47 -29.36
C LYS A 296 -27.80 19.94 -29.34
N ALA A 297 -26.62 20.27 -28.82
CA ALA A 297 -26.18 21.64 -28.59
C ALA A 297 -25.19 22.13 -29.64
N ILE A 298 -24.32 21.25 -30.15
CA ILE A 298 -23.22 21.62 -31.05
C ILE A 298 -23.53 21.16 -32.48
N ASN A 299 -23.86 19.89 -32.68
CA ASN A 299 -23.93 19.25 -34.00
C ASN A 299 -25.32 19.27 -34.66
N ARG A 300 -26.14 20.29 -34.37
CA ARG A 300 -27.60 20.31 -34.68
C ARG A 300 -27.98 20.10 -36.15
N SER A 301 -27.12 20.49 -37.07
CA SER A 301 -27.40 20.51 -38.52
C SER A 301 -26.86 19.30 -39.28
N TYR A 302 -26.25 18.33 -38.58
CA TYR A 302 -25.62 17.15 -39.17
C TYR A 302 -26.22 15.87 -38.57
N GLY A 303 -25.86 14.72 -39.14
CA GLY A 303 -26.14 13.43 -38.51
C GLY A 303 -25.47 13.32 -37.14
N GLY A 304 -26.05 12.54 -36.23
CA GLY A 304 -25.50 12.36 -34.89
C GLY A 304 -24.08 11.77 -34.93
N VAL A 305 -23.17 12.34 -34.13
CA VAL A 305 -21.83 11.79 -33.91
C VAL A 305 -21.86 10.76 -32.80
N ARG A 306 -21.01 9.75 -32.94
CA ARG A 306 -20.72 8.76 -31.91
C ARG A 306 -19.36 9.06 -31.32
N LEU A 307 -19.29 9.15 -29.99
CA LEU A 307 -18.08 9.45 -29.26
C LEU A 307 -17.62 8.19 -28.51
N TYR A 308 -16.30 7.98 -28.48
CA TYR A 308 -15.67 6.95 -27.65
C TYR A 308 -14.42 7.52 -26.99
N ARG A 309 -13.94 6.86 -25.91
CA ARG A 309 -12.64 7.17 -25.32
C ARG A 309 -11.64 6.09 -25.74
N GLY A 310 -10.59 6.50 -26.46
CA GLY A 310 -9.51 5.63 -26.93
C GLY A 310 -8.17 6.26 -26.60
N GLU A 311 -7.23 5.45 -26.08
CA GLU A 311 -5.88 5.92 -25.69
C GLU A 311 -5.89 7.12 -24.72
N GLY A 312 -6.91 7.22 -23.87
CA GLY A 312 -7.09 8.33 -22.94
C GLY A 312 -7.69 9.61 -23.54
N LEU A 313 -7.95 9.64 -24.85
CA LEU A 313 -8.54 10.77 -25.57
C LEU A 313 -10.00 10.54 -25.90
N LEU A 314 -10.78 11.63 -25.96
CA LEU A 314 -12.10 11.62 -26.59
C LEU A 314 -11.95 11.62 -28.11
N GLN A 315 -12.59 10.69 -28.79
CA GLN A 315 -12.50 10.51 -30.24
C GLN A 315 -13.89 10.39 -30.88
N ILE A 316 -13.96 10.61 -32.20
CA ILE A 316 -15.17 10.46 -33.01
C ILE A 316 -15.08 9.11 -33.72
N GLU A 317 -16.12 8.29 -33.63
CA GLU A 317 -16.14 6.97 -34.26
C GLU A 317 -15.86 7.07 -35.78
N GLN A 318 -15.12 6.10 -36.32
CA GLN A 318 -14.77 6.00 -37.75
C GLN A 318 -13.88 7.15 -38.27
N ARG A 319 -13.25 7.92 -37.38
CA ARG A 319 -12.29 8.98 -37.71
C ARG A 319 -11.05 8.86 -36.83
N ALA A 320 -9.90 8.63 -37.45
CA ALA A 320 -8.63 8.64 -36.73
C ALA A 320 -8.32 10.05 -36.23
N TYR A 321 -7.92 10.18 -34.96
CA TYR A 321 -7.74 11.46 -34.29
C TYR A 321 -6.71 12.36 -35.01
N GLU A 322 -5.62 11.76 -35.49
CA GLU A 322 -4.53 12.44 -36.20
C GLU A 322 -4.96 12.97 -37.58
N THR A 323 -6.05 12.42 -38.12
CA THR A 323 -6.59 12.83 -39.43
C THR A 323 -7.54 14.02 -39.32
N ILE A 324 -7.94 14.40 -38.10
CA ILE A 324 -8.72 15.61 -37.86
C ILE A 324 -7.77 16.80 -38.04
N LYS A 325 -7.79 17.39 -39.24
CA LYS A 325 -6.90 18.51 -39.59
C LYS A 325 -7.43 19.85 -39.11
N ASP A 326 -6.49 20.73 -38.81
CA ASP A 326 -6.72 22.13 -38.47
C ASP A 326 -7.45 22.87 -39.60
N GLY A 327 -8.61 23.47 -39.30
CA GLY A 327 -9.27 24.48 -40.12
C GLY A 327 -9.74 24.09 -41.53
N ALA A 328 -9.54 22.85 -41.99
CA ALA A 328 -9.96 22.43 -43.33
C ALA A 328 -11.42 21.97 -43.29
N LYS A 329 -12.33 22.88 -43.66
CA LYS A 329 -13.74 22.68 -44.04
C LYS A 329 -14.25 21.27 -43.71
N ALA A 330 -15.08 21.14 -42.67
CA ALA A 330 -15.84 19.93 -42.32
C ALA A 330 -16.82 19.47 -43.44
N TYR A 331 -16.67 19.95 -44.66
CA TYR A 331 -17.41 19.53 -45.83
C TYR A 331 -17.14 18.05 -46.09
N GLY A 332 -18.19 17.23 -45.94
CA GLY A 332 -18.10 15.77 -46.10
C GLY A 332 -17.54 15.02 -44.89
N SER A 333 -17.23 15.68 -43.76
CA SER A 333 -16.80 14.98 -42.54
C SER A 333 -17.95 14.22 -41.85
N GLY A 334 -19.19 14.73 -42.03
CA GLY A 334 -20.40 14.23 -41.40
C GLY A 334 -20.77 14.92 -40.09
N TYR A 335 -20.04 15.96 -39.67
CA TYR A 335 -20.25 16.69 -38.43
C TYR A 335 -19.75 18.15 -38.51
N SER A 336 -20.17 19.01 -37.58
CA SER A 336 -19.81 20.43 -37.59
C SER A 336 -18.36 20.72 -37.16
N VAL A 337 -17.80 21.87 -37.55
CA VAL A 337 -16.45 22.27 -37.13
C VAL A 337 -16.35 22.45 -35.61
N GLU A 338 -17.45 22.85 -34.97
CA GLU A 338 -17.55 23.01 -33.52
C GLU A 338 -17.43 21.66 -32.79
N VAL A 339 -17.77 20.52 -33.43
CA VAL A 339 -17.50 19.19 -32.86
C VAL A 339 -15.99 18.93 -32.82
N GLN A 340 -15.23 19.37 -33.82
CA GLN A 340 -13.75 19.29 -33.80
C GLN A 340 -13.19 20.13 -32.66
N TRP A 341 -13.69 21.36 -32.54
CA TRP A 341 -13.31 22.26 -31.45
C TRP A 341 -13.63 21.65 -30.09
N PHE A 342 -14.78 21.01 -29.93
CA PHE A 342 -15.19 20.36 -28.69
C PHE A 342 -14.25 19.21 -28.33
N VAL A 343 -13.94 18.35 -29.30
CA VAL A 343 -12.99 17.25 -29.10
C VAL A 343 -11.61 17.78 -28.73
N GLY A 344 -11.11 18.81 -29.43
CA GLY A 344 -9.85 19.47 -29.08
C GLY A 344 -9.87 20.07 -27.67
N TRP A 345 -10.97 20.72 -27.29
CA TRP A 345 -11.13 21.34 -25.98
C TRP A 345 -11.11 20.30 -24.86
N VAL A 346 -11.84 19.20 -25.00
CA VAL A 346 -11.84 18.10 -24.02
C VAL A 346 -10.43 17.51 -23.88
N ASN A 347 -9.74 17.30 -25.01
CA ASN A 347 -8.41 16.67 -25.05
C ASN A 347 -7.26 17.64 -24.74
N HIS A 348 -7.52 18.90 -24.39
CA HIS A 348 -6.50 19.94 -24.20
C HIS A 348 -5.64 20.22 -25.45
N ASP A 349 -6.15 19.89 -26.64
CA ASP A 349 -5.50 20.16 -27.91
C ASP A 349 -5.88 21.55 -28.41
N LYS A 350 -4.94 22.50 -28.28
CA LYS A 350 -5.11 23.90 -28.72
C LYS A 350 -5.08 24.09 -30.23
N VAL A 351 -4.57 23.10 -30.96
CA VAL A 351 -4.56 23.08 -32.43
C VAL A 351 -6.00 22.84 -32.87
N LEU A 352 -6.58 21.71 -32.45
CA LEU A 352 -7.99 21.40 -32.74
C LEU A 352 -8.98 22.38 -32.09
N PHE A 353 -8.70 22.89 -30.89
CA PHE A 353 -9.55 23.89 -30.24
C PHE A 353 -9.21 25.31 -30.69
N ASN A 354 -9.77 25.68 -31.85
CA ASN A 354 -9.49 26.95 -32.52
C ASN A 354 -10.78 27.73 -32.87
N PRO A 355 -11.53 28.22 -31.87
CA PRO A 355 -12.75 28.97 -32.09
C PRO A 355 -12.50 30.32 -32.77
N THR A 356 -13.45 30.76 -33.58
CA THR A 356 -13.36 32.06 -34.28
C THR A 356 -13.36 33.23 -33.29
N LYS A 357 -12.44 34.18 -33.51
CA LYS A 357 -12.34 35.45 -32.77
C LYS A 357 -13.53 36.37 -33.06
N ARG A 358 -13.99 37.13 -32.07
CA ARG A 358 -14.98 38.20 -32.24
C ARG A 358 -14.27 39.56 -32.23
N GLY A 359 -14.32 40.30 -33.35
CA GLY A 359 -13.69 41.63 -33.43
C GLY A 359 -12.17 41.58 -33.27
N GLN A 360 -11.64 42.34 -32.31
CA GLN A 360 -10.20 42.40 -31.98
C GLN A 360 -9.79 41.45 -30.84
N GLU A 361 -10.62 40.46 -30.50
CA GLU A 361 -10.36 39.48 -29.43
C GLU A 361 -9.09 38.65 -29.69
N GLU A 362 -8.31 38.38 -28.63
CA GLU A 362 -7.15 37.49 -28.71
C GLU A 362 -7.58 36.02 -28.81
N ALA A 363 -6.69 35.16 -29.33
CA ALA A 363 -7.04 33.75 -29.56
C ALA A 363 -7.38 33.00 -28.26
N ASP A 364 -6.67 33.33 -27.17
CA ASP A 364 -6.91 32.71 -25.86
C ASP A 364 -8.20 33.20 -25.21
N ASP A 365 -8.59 34.45 -25.45
CA ASP A 365 -9.87 34.99 -24.99
C ASP A 365 -11.04 34.31 -25.72
N ALA A 366 -10.92 34.10 -27.04
CA ALA A 366 -11.91 33.38 -27.83
C ALA A 366 -12.09 31.92 -27.33
N ARG A 367 -10.98 31.26 -26.95
CA ARG A 367 -10.99 29.93 -26.33
C ARG A 367 -11.67 29.94 -24.97
N LEU A 368 -11.34 30.88 -24.10
CA LEU A 368 -11.93 30.99 -22.76
C LEU A 368 -13.44 31.27 -22.85
N ARG A 369 -13.86 32.14 -23.77
CA ARG A 369 -15.27 32.44 -24.03
C ARG A 369 -16.05 31.20 -24.44
N VAL A 370 -15.61 30.49 -25.49
CA VAL A 370 -16.32 29.29 -25.96
C VAL A 370 -16.32 28.18 -24.92
N ALA A 371 -15.21 27.97 -24.20
CA ALA A 371 -15.14 27.01 -23.11
C ALA A 371 -16.17 27.34 -22.00
N THR A 372 -16.25 28.61 -21.59
CA THR A 372 -17.20 29.06 -20.56
C THR A 372 -18.65 28.93 -21.02
N GLU A 373 -18.95 29.32 -22.27
CA GLU A 373 -20.27 29.16 -22.90
C GLU A 373 -20.69 27.68 -22.91
N TRP A 374 -19.77 26.76 -23.25
CA TRP A 374 -20.03 25.32 -23.25
C TRP A 374 -20.19 24.71 -21.87
N GLU A 375 -19.38 25.09 -20.89
CA GLU A 375 -19.56 24.63 -19.51
C GLU A 375 -20.92 25.02 -18.95
N GLN A 376 -21.32 26.28 -19.14
CA GLN A 376 -22.63 26.77 -18.71
C GLN A 376 -23.77 26.08 -19.46
N ALA A 377 -23.65 25.94 -20.79
CA ALA A 377 -24.67 25.29 -21.61
C ALA A 377 -24.81 23.80 -21.31
N PHE A 378 -23.71 23.10 -21.00
CA PHE A 378 -23.76 21.70 -20.58
C PHE A 378 -24.47 21.56 -19.23
N ARG A 379 -24.12 22.40 -18.25
CA ARG A 379 -24.76 22.38 -16.93
C ARG A 379 -26.25 22.68 -17.03
N ALA A 380 -26.62 23.77 -17.70
CA ALA A 380 -28.02 24.14 -17.90
C ALA A 380 -28.79 23.04 -18.67
N TRP A 381 -28.13 22.35 -19.59
CA TRP A 381 -28.73 21.20 -20.27
C TRP A 381 -29.03 20.10 -19.26
N ILE A 382 -28.07 19.66 -18.43
CA ILE A 382 -28.28 18.64 -17.40
C ILE A 382 -29.40 19.05 -16.42
N ASP A 383 -29.38 20.29 -15.93
CA ASP A 383 -30.36 20.82 -14.97
C ASP A 383 -31.80 20.79 -15.51
N ALA A 384 -31.97 20.87 -16.83
CA ALA A 384 -33.28 20.86 -17.47
C ALA A 384 -33.97 19.48 -17.48
N ASP A 385 -33.35 18.42 -16.96
CA ASP A 385 -33.93 17.07 -16.92
C ASP A 385 -33.45 16.25 -15.72
N PRO A 386 -34.39 15.86 -14.83
CA PRO A 386 -34.08 15.08 -13.65
C PRO A 386 -33.38 13.74 -13.92
N GLU A 387 -33.64 13.07 -15.05
CA GLU A 387 -32.99 11.80 -15.37
C GLU A 387 -31.51 11.99 -15.69
N ARG A 388 -31.17 13.10 -16.35
CA ARG A 388 -29.78 13.46 -16.65
C ARG A 388 -29.03 13.88 -15.39
N ALA A 389 -29.68 14.65 -14.52
CA ALA A 389 -29.13 14.98 -13.20
C ALA A 389 -28.89 13.71 -12.35
N ALA A 390 -29.83 12.76 -12.34
CA ALA A 390 -29.68 11.49 -11.64
C ALA A 390 -28.51 10.65 -12.16
N GLN A 391 -28.34 10.56 -13.49
CA GLN A 391 -27.20 9.87 -14.10
C GLN A 391 -25.86 10.50 -13.72
N VAL A 392 -25.77 11.84 -13.69
CA VAL A 392 -24.56 12.55 -13.23
C VAL A 392 -24.29 12.27 -11.75
N ALA A 393 -25.31 12.36 -10.90
CA ALA A 393 -25.15 12.08 -9.47
C ALA A 393 -24.69 10.64 -9.22
N GLN A 394 -25.29 9.67 -9.92
CA GLN A 394 -24.87 8.27 -9.84
C GLN A 394 -23.41 8.10 -10.25
N ALA A 395 -23.01 8.66 -11.40
CA ALA A 395 -21.65 8.55 -11.90
C ALA A 395 -20.62 9.20 -10.96
N TYR A 396 -20.94 10.37 -10.42
CA TYR A 396 -20.11 11.07 -9.44
C TYR A 396 -19.91 10.21 -8.17
N ASN A 397 -21.00 9.70 -7.61
CA ASN A 397 -20.94 8.88 -6.40
C ASN A 397 -20.16 7.57 -6.64
N ARG A 398 -20.29 6.98 -7.84
CA ARG A 398 -19.49 5.80 -8.23
C ARG A 398 -18.01 6.10 -8.37
N ALA A 399 -17.64 7.29 -8.84
CA ALA A 399 -16.26 7.69 -9.08
C ALA A 399 -15.54 8.16 -7.81
N PHE A 400 -16.23 8.86 -6.91
CA PHE A 400 -15.60 9.59 -5.78
C PHE A 400 -16.08 9.18 -4.39
N ARG A 401 -17.21 8.47 -4.29
CA ARG A 401 -17.68 7.89 -3.03
C ARG A 401 -17.43 6.39 -3.03
N GLY A 402 -17.65 5.77 -1.87
CA GLY A 402 -17.62 4.32 -1.74
C GLY A 402 -16.29 3.72 -1.34
N TYR A 403 -15.26 4.51 -1.05
CA TYR A 403 -14.10 4.01 -0.31
C TYR A 403 -14.12 4.51 1.13
N VAL A 404 -14.21 3.58 2.09
CA VAL A 404 -14.10 3.87 3.52
C VAL A 404 -12.81 3.27 4.07
N ALA A 405 -11.88 4.10 4.53
CA ALA A 405 -10.63 3.59 5.08
C ALA A 405 -10.91 2.76 6.36
N PRO A 406 -10.34 1.54 6.49
CA PRO A 406 -10.45 0.80 7.73
C PRO A 406 -9.84 1.58 8.88
N ASP A 407 -10.47 1.51 10.05
CA ASP A 407 -9.96 2.17 11.25
C ASP A 407 -8.85 1.33 11.92
N PHE A 408 -7.72 1.98 12.17
CA PHE A 408 -6.56 1.41 12.85
C PHE A 408 -6.21 2.15 14.15
N SER A 409 -7.06 3.09 14.57
CA SER A 409 -6.83 4.02 15.68
C SER A 409 -6.88 3.38 17.08
N THR A 410 -7.03 2.06 17.18
CA THR A 410 -7.18 1.37 18.47
C THR A 410 -6.04 1.76 19.43
N GLY A 411 -6.38 2.13 20.66
CA GLY A 411 -5.42 2.71 21.62
C GLY A 411 -4.40 1.72 22.21
N GLU A 412 -4.47 0.44 21.85
CA GLU A 412 -3.57 -0.58 22.37
C GLU A 412 -2.15 -0.42 21.82
N ALA A 413 -1.14 -0.60 22.67
CA ALA A 413 0.25 -0.53 22.28
C ALA A 413 0.66 -1.71 21.37
N LEU A 414 1.55 -1.44 20.42
CA LEU A 414 2.13 -2.50 19.59
C LEU A 414 3.03 -3.41 20.41
N GLN A 415 2.81 -4.72 20.32
CA GLN A 415 3.63 -5.72 20.98
C GLN A 415 4.83 -6.10 20.10
N ILE A 416 5.87 -5.26 20.15
CA ILE A 416 7.13 -5.48 19.42
C ILE A 416 8.17 -6.04 20.39
N ALA A 417 8.70 -7.20 20.06
CA ALA A 417 9.63 -7.98 20.87
C ALA A 417 10.88 -7.21 21.32
N ARG A 418 11.52 -6.60 20.31
CA ARG A 418 12.82 -5.93 20.38
C ARG A 418 12.73 -4.44 20.69
N TRP A 419 11.51 -3.91 20.80
CA TRP A 419 11.31 -2.48 20.91
C TRP A 419 11.60 -1.98 22.32
N ASP A 420 12.48 -0.99 22.42
CA ASP A 420 12.75 -0.31 23.68
C ASP A 420 11.69 0.77 23.95
N ASN A 421 10.64 0.37 24.67
CA ASN A 421 9.56 1.26 25.10
C ASN A 421 10.02 2.37 26.07
N LYS A 422 11.17 2.23 26.75
CA LYS A 422 11.72 3.29 27.60
C LYS A 422 12.43 4.35 26.75
N ALA A 423 13.09 3.93 25.68
CA ALA A 423 13.82 4.84 24.79
C ALA A 423 12.90 5.60 23.81
N VAL A 424 11.87 4.92 23.28
CA VAL A 424 10.91 5.48 22.32
C VAL A 424 9.50 4.94 22.57
N ARG A 425 8.57 5.82 22.92
CA ARG A 425 7.14 5.49 22.99
C ARG A 425 6.44 6.01 21.73
N LEU A 426 5.78 5.13 20.99
CA LEU A 426 5.01 5.52 19.82
C LEU A 426 3.72 6.25 20.23
N HIS A 427 3.39 7.31 19.50
CA HIS A 427 2.11 8.01 19.63
C HIS A 427 0.98 7.25 18.93
N ALA A 428 -0.27 7.55 19.28
CA ALA A 428 -1.44 6.85 18.75
C ALA A 428 -1.51 6.84 17.21
N HIS A 429 -1.19 7.97 16.55
CA HIS A 429 -1.18 8.04 15.09
C HIS A 429 -0.08 7.17 14.45
N GLN A 430 1.07 7.04 15.10
CA GLN A 430 2.16 6.16 14.65
C GLN A 430 1.75 4.69 14.79
N VAL A 431 1.13 4.34 15.91
CA VAL A 431 0.59 2.99 16.14
C VAL A 431 -0.43 2.64 15.06
N ALA A 432 -1.38 3.53 14.77
CA ALA A 432 -2.36 3.34 13.72
C ALA A 432 -1.72 3.18 12.33
N GLY A 433 -0.72 4.01 12.01
CA GLY A 433 0.04 3.92 10.76
C GLY A 433 0.76 2.58 10.60
N VAL A 434 1.43 2.10 11.66
CA VAL A 434 2.10 0.80 11.67
C VAL A 434 1.08 -0.33 11.50
N ARG A 435 -0.03 -0.31 12.24
CA ARG A 435 -1.10 -1.32 12.09
C ARG A 435 -1.62 -1.40 10.66
N ARG A 436 -1.86 -0.24 10.02
CA ARG A 436 -2.28 -0.18 8.62
C ARG A 436 -1.25 -0.83 7.68
N LEU A 437 0.03 -0.52 7.86
CA LEU A 437 1.11 -1.10 7.04
C LEU A 437 1.24 -2.61 7.24
N ILE A 438 1.15 -3.09 8.48
CA ILE A 438 1.21 -4.52 8.80
C ILE A 438 0.00 -5.26 8.23
N ALA A 439 -1.22 -4.72 8.39
CA ALA A 439 -2.44 -5.33 7.88
C ALA A 439 -2.41 -5.49 6.35
N ASN A 440 -1.89 -4.49 5.64
CA ASN A 440 -1.78 -4.52 4.17
C ASN A 440 -0.48 -5.16 3.66
N ARG A 441 0.43 -5.57 4.56
CA ARG A 441 1.81 -5.99 4.25
C ARG A 441 2.55 -4.99 3.33
N GLY A 442 2.28 -3.69 3.50
CA GLY A 442 2.79 -2.63 2.65
C GLY A 442 1.94 -1.35 2.67
N GLY A 443 2.34 -0.36 1.89
CA GLY A 443 1.62 0.91 1.72
C GLY A 443 2.45 2.16 1.99
N GLY A 444 1.80 3.33 1.89
CA GLY A 444 2.42 4.63 2.11
C GLY A 444 2.17 5.18 3.52
N LEU A 445 3.20 5.75 4.14
CA LEU A 445 3.11 6.47 5.41
C LEU A 445 3.32 7.98 5.18
N ALA A 446 2.32 8.64 4.62
CA ALA A 446 2.37 10.05 4.23
C ALA A 446 2.07 11.01 5.40
N PHE A 447 2.72 10.83 6.55
CA PHE A 447 2.59 11.82 7.62
C PHE A 447 3.35 13.11 7.29
N ASP A 448 3.03 14.22 7.95
CA ASP A 448 3.77 15.48 7.80
C ASP A 448 5.21 15.40 8.36
N VAL A 449 6.06 16.36 8.03
CA VAL A 449 7.43 16.48 8.56
C VAL A 449 7.39 16.66 10.08
N GLY A 450 8.31 16.03 10.80
CA GLY A 450 8.41 16.17 12.27
C GLY A 450 7.52 15.24 13.10
N VAL A 451 6.45 14.66 12.56
CA VAL A 451 5.49 13.82 13.33
C VAL A 451 5.96 12.36 13.58
N GLY A 452 7.22 12.06 13.28
CA GLY A 452 7.88 10.80 13.62
C GLY A 452 7.64 9.61 12.67
N LYS A 453 7.56 9.87 11.35
CA LYS A 453 7.52 8.83 10.31
C LYS A 453 8.62 7.76 10.45
N SER A 454 9.83 8.17 10.83
CA SER A 454 10.98 7.25 10.92
C SER A 454 10.80 6.17 11.99
N TYR A 455 10.26 6.51 13.16
CA TYR A 455 10.02 5.50 14.20
C TYR A 455 8.87 4.57 13.84
N ALA A 456 7.81 5.07 13.21
CA ALA A 456 6.76 4.22 12.66
C ALA A 456 7.30 3.26 11.58
N ALA A 457 8.21 3.72 10.71
CA ALA A 457 8.87 2.85 9.75
C ALA A 457 9.73 1.77 10.43
N CYS A 458 10.53 2.13 11.45
CA CYS A 458 11.33 1.17 12.23
C CYS A 458 10.44 0.12 12.91
N ALA A 459 9.32 0.54 13.52
CA ALA A 459 8.36 -0.35 14.15
C ALA A 459 7.70 -1.31 13.16
N THR A 460 7.39 -0.82 11.96
CA THR A 460 6.85 -1.65 10.86
C THR A 460 7.86 -2.72 10.45
N VAL A 461 9.13 -2.36 10.25
CA VAL A 461 10.20 -3.32 9.92
C VAL A 461 10.38 -4.35 11.04
N ALA A 462 10.38 -3.91 12.30
CA ALA A 462 10.50 -4.81 13.45
C ALA A 462 9.36 -5.83 13.50
N LEU A 463 8.11 -5.39 13.34
CA LEU A 463 6.95 -6.28 13.32
C LEU A 463 6.94 -7.21 12.11
N ALA A 464 7.34 -6.73 10.94
CA ALA A 464 7.44 -7.56 9.74
C ALA A 464 8.46 -8.70 9.91
N ARG A 465 9.58 -8.41 10.59
CA ARG A 465 10.57 -9.42 10.97
C ARG A 465 10.04 -10.40 12.01
N GLN A 466 9.42 -9.89 13.08
CA GLN A 466 8.82 -10.70 14.14
C GLN A 466 7.72 -11.63 13.62
N GLN A 467 6.93 -11.20 12.64
CA GLN A 467 5.90 -12.01 11.98
C GLN A 467 6.46 -12.94 10.89
N GLY A 468 7.77 -12.90 10.63
CA GLY A 468 8.46 -13.82 9.72
C GLY A 468 8.30 -13.55 8.22
N TRP A 469 7.47 -12.59 7.80
CA TRP A 469 7.27 -12.29 6.37
C TRP A 469 8.34 -11.34 5.80
N ALA A 470 9.18 -10.73 6.65
CA ALA A 470 10.36 -9.97 6.21
C ALA A 470 11.65 -10.51 6.86
N ARG A 471 12.59 -11.04 6.07
CA ARG A 471 13.84 -11.60 6.61
C ARG A 471 15.06 -10.68 6.48
N ARG A 472 15.17 -9.92 5.40
CA ARG A 472 16.31 -9.00 5.14
C ARG A 472 15.78 -7.67 4.62
N PRO A 473 15.23 -6.81 5.50
CA PRO A 473 14.71 -5.52 5.09
C PRO A 473 15.84 -4.63 4.54
N ILE A 474 15.59 -3.99 3.40
CA ILE A 474 16.48 -2.99 2.81
C ILE A 474 15.82 -1.63 3.02
N VAL A 475 16.56 -0.70 3.61
CA VAL A 475 16.10 0.66 3.89
C VAL A 475 16.81 1.61 2.94
N CYS A 476 16.09 2.08 1.92
CA CYS A 476 16.60 3.03 0.94
C CYS A 476 16.29 4.46 1.41
N VAL A 477 17.32 5.26 1.65
CA VAL A 477 17.19 6.64 2.14
C VAL A 477 18.18 7.57 1.43
N PRO A 478 17.88 8.87 1.31
CA PRO A 478 18.86 9.86 0.85
C PRO A 478 20.15 9.82 1.68
N ASN A 479 21.29 10.03 1.04
CA ASN A 479 22.62 9.99 1.68
C ASN A 479 22.71 10.87 2.94
N SER A 480 22.03 12.02 2.95
CA SER A 480 22.06 12.97 4.06
C SER A 480 21.44 12.45 5.36
N ILE A 481 20.57 11.42 5.31
CA ILE A 481 19.84 10.93 6.49
C ILE A 481 20.20 9.48 6.88
N VAL A 482 21.14 8.83 6.18
CA VAL A 482 21.59 7.45 6.49
C VAL A 482 21.98 7.31 7.96
N TRP A 483 22.77 8.25 8.48
CA TRP A 483 23.23 8.20 9.86
C TRP A 483 22.12 8.48 10.88
N GLN A 484 21.12 9.28 10.51
CA GLN A 484 19.94 9.49 11.34
C GLN A 484 19.12 8.21 11.44
N TRP A 485 18.92 7.49 10.33
CA TRP A 485 18.25 6.20 10.32
C TRP A 485 19.00 5.16 11.14
N ARG A 486 20.33 5.08 11.02
CA ARG A 486 21.16 4.21 11.86
C ARG A 486 20.94 4.50 13.35
N LYS A 487 20.96 5.78 13.76
CA LYS A 487 20.71 6.20 15.15
C LYS A 487 19.30 5.85 15.62
N ASN A 488 18.29 6.04 14.76
CA ASN A 488 16.90 5.69 15.08
C ASN A 488 16.75 4.19 15.33
N PHE A 489 17.30 3.34 14.44
CA PHE A 489 17.32 1.90 14.62
C PHE A 489 18.01 1.52 15.93
N ALA A 490 19.24 1.99 16.16
CA ALA A 490 19.98 1.68 17.40
C ALA A 490 19.23 2.14 18.67
N ARG A 491 18.46 3.23 18.60
CA ARG A 491 17.68 3.73 19.74
C ARG A 491 16.42 2.92 20.01
N CYS A 492 15.72 2.46 18.98
CA CYS A 492 14.44 1.74 19.14
C CYS A 492 14.58 0.21 19.15
N LEU A 493 15.63 -0.31 18.53
CA LEU A 493 16.01 -1.72 18.40
C LEU A 493 17.52 -1.84 18.73
N PRO A 494 17.90 -1.79 20.02
CA PRO A 494 19.30 -1.68 20.44
C PRO A 494 20.13 -2.98 20.31
N ASP A 495 19.50 -4.10 19.96
CA ASP A 495 20.09 -5.42 19.76
C ASP A 495 20.26 -5.76 18.28
#